data_AF-A0A9D6T4B0-F1
#
_entry.id   AF-A0A9D6T4B0-F1
#
_cell.length_a   1.000
_cell.length_b   1.000
_cell.length_c   1.000
_cell.angle_alpha   90.00
_cell.angle_beta   90.00
_cell.angle_gamma   90.00
#
_symmetry.space_group_name_H-M   'P 1'
#
loop_
_entity.id
_entity.type
_entity.pdbx_description
1 polymer ?
#
loop_
_entity_poly.entity_id
_entity_poly.type
_entity_poly.pdbx_seq_one_letter_code
_entity_poly.pdbx_strand_id
1 'polypeptide(L)'
;MRKRIGLCLLALGLSWLATGATWLRDSQQITVSGTVFYDDNSNGVLDSDEEVAAGARVAPIIKTFGASVPADANGRFTLNFTLSPSQNAYVAGYALRPGYPYSPRSMANYQKNLALPPASDGRIQLNIGLIPYTGVLERLPEGAHQDFPIPNGRFFTQTNSYVGGSALGFAVTNDEGIPFWDTWQRFSLENIGYPLSKRFTWSIFTMQVFQKAIFQWQPGQGLFFINTLDELHNRKLDQWPWGLGLTPPPLDPSFDAGKPWEQIMRDRLALLDINPTIKARYYSAPDPLLLYGLPTSRVEDYGDLFVMRTQRTVFQLWKVNVPFARAGEITLANAGEVVVQHAAIFSGTNPDFPYLYITELPPPGSIPSLTPQ
;
A
#
# COMPACT_ATOMS: atom_id res chain seq x y z
N MET A 1 -31.57 96.30 45.83
CA MET A 1 -32.89 95.61 45.94
C MET A 1 -32.70 94.12 45.70
N ARG A 2 -33.29 93.27 46.53
CA ARG A 2 -33.18 91.80 46.50
C ARG A 2 -33.38 91.21 45.10
N LYS A 3 -32.60 90.18 44.74
CA LYS A 3 -33.07 89.03 43.94
C LYS A 3 -32.20 87.82 44.29
N ARG A 4 -32.85 86.77 44.81
CA ARG A 4 -32.24 85.50 45.23
C ARG A 4 -31.79 84.71 44.00
N ILE A 5 -30.58 84.16 44.02
CA ILE A 5 -30.20 82.94 43.28
C ILE A 5 -29.35 82.10 44.22
N GLY A 6 -29.83 80.88 44.48
CA GLY A 6 -29.21 79.89 45.36
C GLY A 6 -27.98 79.26 44.71
N LEU A 7 -26.97 79.08 45.55
CA LEU A 7 -25.60 78.70 45.22
C LEU A 7 -25.43 77.17 45.20
N CYS A 8 -24.58 76.72 44.27
CA CYS A 8 -24.03 75.37 44.11
C CYS A 8 -23.61 74.69 45.42
N LEU A 9 -23.75 73.35 45.43
CA LEU A 9 -22.68 72.45 45.90
C LEU A 9 -22.89 71.04 45.34
N LEU A 10 -21.81 70.51 44.75
CA LEU A 10 -21.69 69.21 44.09
C LEU A 10 -22.00 68.05 45.04
N ALA A 11 -22.78 67.06 44.56
CA ALA A 11 -22.78 65.71 45.11
C ALA A 11 -23.10 64.67 44.00
N LEU A 12 -22.07 63.89 43.68
CA LEU A 12 -22.02 62.53 43.13
C LEU A 12 -23.31 61.90 42.61
N GLY A 13 -23.36 61.71 41.28
CA GLY A 13 -24.24 60.76 40.61
C GLY A 13 -23.66 60.44 39.24
N LEU A 14 -22.72 59.50 39.18
CA LEU A 14 -22.24 58.95 37.91
C LEU A 14 -23.42 58.22 37.24
N SER A 15 -24.06 58.88 36.27
CA SER A 15 -24.92 58.22 35.29
C SER A 15 -24.01 57.40 34.36
N TRP A 16 -24.01 56.10 34.53
CA TRP A 16 -23.47 55.22 33.50
C TRP A 16 -24.42 55.27 32.31
N LEU A 17 -23.97 55.91 31.23
CA LEU A 17 -24.43 55.63 29.88
C LEU A 17 -24.23 54.12 29.66
N ALA A 18 -25.29 53.34 29.80
CA ALA A 18 -25.35 52.01 29.24
C ALA A 18 -25.38 52.18 27.72
N THR A 19 -24.21 52.22 27.10
CA THR A 19 -24.07 51.96 25.67
C THR A 19 -24.75 50.62 25.40
N GLY A 20 -25.78 50.67 24.56
CA GLY A 20 -26.50 49.50 24.07
C GLY A 20 -25.50 48.54 23.43
N ALA A 21 -25.12 47.54 24.20
CA ALA A 21 -24.24 46.47 23.81
C ALA A 21 -25.04 45.19 24.02
N THR A 22 -25.99 44.93 23.12
CA THR A 22 -26.69 43.64 23.03
C THR A 22 -25.67 42.58 22.61
N TRP A 23 -24.92 42.06 23.57
CA TRP A 23 -23.95 40.98 23.38
C TRP A 23 -24.41 39.70 24.05
N LEU A 24 -25.57 39.20 23.64
CA LEU A 24 -25.88 37.78 23.70
C LEU A 24 -26.61 37.45 22.40
N ARG A 25 -25.85 37.17 21.34
CA ARG A 25 -26.41 36.36 20.26
C ARG A 25 -26.52 34.96 20.85
N ASP A 26 -27.73 34.55 21.21
CA ASP A 26 -27.95 33.19 21.70
C ASP A 26 -27.47 32.17 20.68
N SER A 27 -27.04 31.01 21.16
CA SER A 27 -26.60 29.91 20.32
C SER A 27 -27.70 29.57 19.30
N GLN A 28 -27.38 29.57 18.01
CA GLN A 28 -28.35 29.38 16.94
C GLN A 28 -28.48 27.90 16.60
N GLN A 29 -29.71 27.40 16.45
CA GLN A 29 -29.95 26.07 15.90
C GLN A 29 -29.71 26.09 14.40
N ILE A 30 -28.87 25.17 13.92
CA ILE A 30 -28.53 24.99 12.52
C ILE A 30 -29.05 23.64 12.04
N THR A 31 -29.74 23.66 10.91
CA THR A 31 -30.14 22.48 10.15
C THR A 31 -29.45 22.50 8.81
N VAL A 32 -28.61 21.49 8.54
CA VAL A 32 -27.98 21.27 7.24
C VAL A 32 -28.66 20.07 6.59
N SER A 33 -29.11 20.21 5.35
CA SER A 33 -29.62 19.10 4.55
C SER A 33 -29.00 19.08 3.16
N GLY A 34 -28.99 17.92 2.53
CA GLY A 34 -28.55 17.79 1.15
C GLY A 34 -28.30 16.35 0.77
N THR A 35 -27.53 16.18 -0.30
CA THR A 35 -27.18 14.86 -0.86
C THR A 35 -25.69 14.61 -0.73
N VAL A 36 -25.30 13.42 -0.31
CA VAL A 36 -23.92 12.93 -0.32
C VAL A 36 -23.76 11.86 -1.40
N PHE A 37 -22.72 11.99 -2.20
CA PHE A 37 -22.48 11.16 -3.39
C PHE A 37 -20.98 10.94 -3.60
N TYR A 38 -20.59 9.99 -4.45
CA TYR A 38 -19.20 9.79 -4.85
C TYR A 38 -18.91 10.70 -6.04
N ASP A 39 -18.05 11.69 -5.82
CA ASP A 39 -17.71 12.74 -6.79
C ASP A 39 -16.43 12.32 -7.52
N ASP A 40 -16.62 11.50 -8.55
CA ASP A 40 -15.54 10.79 -9.24
C ASP A 40 -14.69 11.75 -10.06
N ASN A 41 -15.28 12.84 -10.55
CA ASN A 41 -14.58 13.86 -11.32
C ASN A 41 -14.17 15.11 -10.50
N SER A 42 -14.51 15.14 -9.21
CA SER A 42 -14.17 16.21 -8.26
C SER A 42 -14.73 17.59 -8.62
N ASN A 43 -15.88 17.65 -9.31
CA ASN A 43 -16.50 18.90 -9.73
C ASN A 43 -17.53 19.45 -8.70
N GLY A 44 -17.86 18.68 -7.66
CA GLY A 44 -18.80 19.06 -6.61
C GLY A 44 -20.29 18.98 -7.00
N VAL A 45 -20.61 18.35 -8.13
CA VAL A 45 -21.96 18.20 -8.69
C VAL A 45 -22.24 16.73 -8.93
N LEU A 46 -23.39 16.23 -8.48
CA LEU A 46 -23.81 14.86 -8.75
C LEU A 46 -24.15 14.71 -10.23
N ASP A 47 -23.28 14.05 -10.99
CA ASP A 47 -23.46 13.76 -12.41
C ASP A 47 -24.26 12.47 -12.66
N SER A 48 -24.69 12.24 -13.90
CA SER A 48 -25.54 11.09 -14.24
C SER A 48 -24.83 9.73 -14.15
N ASP A 49 -23.50 9.73 -14.20
CA ASP A 49 -22.61 8.58 -14.08
C ASP A 49 -22.09 8.37 -12.65
N GLU A 50 -22.44 9.26 -11.73
CA GLU A 50 -22.05 9.20 -10.33
C GLU A 50 -23.16 8.59 -9.45
N GLU A 51 -22.75 7.99 -8.35
CA GLU A 51 -23.64 7.29 -7.44
C GLU A 51 -23.81 8.02 -6.11
N VAL A 52 -25.04 8.00 -5.60
CA VAL A 52 -25.35 8.47 -4.25
C VAL A 52 -24.68 7.58 -3.20
N ALA A 53 -24.16 8.20 -2.15
CA ALA A 53 -23.44 7.49 -1.09
C ALA A 53 -24.41 7.05 0.02
N ALA A 54 -25.20 6.01 -0.26
CA ALA A 54 -26.15 5.46 0.70
C ALA A 54 -25.44 5.00 1.99
N GLY A 55 -25.98 5.36 3.16
CA GLY A 55 -25.39 5.03 4.46
C GLY A 55 -24.13 5.82 4.82
N ALA A 56 -23.68 6.75 3.97
CA ALA A 56 -22.61 7.69 4.28
C ALA A 56 -22.91 8.45 5.58
N ARG A 57 -21.87 8.68 6.37
CA ARG A 57 -22.00 9.41 7.63
C ARG A 57 -21.66 10.87 7.42
N VAL A 58 -22.50 11.77 7.94
CA VAL A 58 -22.31 13.21 7.84
C VAL A 58 -22.27 13.82 9.24
N ALA A 59 -21.25 14.63 9.52
CA ALA A 59 -21.02 15.20 10.85
C ALA A 59 -20.59 16.67 10.79
N PRO A 60 -20.93 17.47 11.82
CA PRO A 60 -20.41 18.82 11.97
C PRO A 60 -19.03 18.79 12.63
N ILE A 61 -18.16 19.71 12.23
CA ILE A 61 -16.85 19.97 12.83
C ILE A 61 -16.83 21.43 13.30
N ILE A 62 -17.06 21.63 14.60
CA ILE A 62 -17.18 22.96 15.21
C ILE A 62 -15.91 23.29 16.03
N LYS A 63 -15.33 22.28 16.68
CA LYS A 63 -14.00 22.27 17.33
C LYS A 63 -13.42 20.85 17.37
N THR A 64 -14.28 19.90 17.71
CA THR A 64 -14.08 18.45 17.60
C THR A 64 -15.15 17.87 16.68
N PHE A 65 -14.99 16.58 16.33
CA PHE A 65 -15.96 15.85 15.55
C PHE A 65 -17.26 15.64 16.34
N GLY A 66 -18.38 16.13 15.81
CA GLY A 66 -19.70 15.94 16.41
C GLY A 66 -20.31 14.57 16.09
N ALA A 67 -21.51 14.31 16.64
CA ALA A 67 -22.28 13.11 16.29
C ALA A 67 -22.64 13.12 14.80
N SER A 68 -22.53 11.95 14.16
CA SER A 68 -22.84 11.79 12.74
C SER A 68 -24.22 11.20 12.49
N VAL A 69 -24.85 11.63 11.40
CA VAL A 69 -26.10 11.07 10.88
C VAL A 69 -25.82 10.23 9.63
N PRO A 70 -26.46 9.06 9.45
CA PRO A 70 -26.36 8.32 8.20
C PRO A 70 -27.25 8.96 7.12
N ALA A 71 -26.79 8.93 5.87
CA ALA A 71 -27.58 9.25 4.70
C ALA A 71 -28.53 8.08 4.35
N ASP A 72 -29.68 8.40 3.79
CA ASP A 72 -30.68 7.40 3.37
C ASP A 72 -30.25 6.65 2.09
N ALA A 73 -31.12 5.75 1.59
CA ALA A 73 -30.87 4.97 0.38
C ALA A 73 -30.66 5.82 -0.89
N ASN A 74 -31.10 7.09 -0.87
CA ASN A 74 -30.92 8.05 -1.96
C ASN A 74 -29.78 9.04 -1.66
N GLY A 75 -28.92 8.77 -0.66
CA GLY A 75 -27.84 9.65 -0.24
C GLY A 75 -28.30 10.94 0.44
N ARG A 76 -29.56 11.07 0.85
CA ARG A 76 -30.06 12.29 1.50
C ARG A 76 -29.75 12.27 2.99
N PHE A 77 -29.34 13.41 3.52
CA PHE A 77 -29.09 13.59 4.95
C PHE A 77 -29.73 14.87 5.47
N THR A 78 -30.04 14.87 6.76
CA THR A 78 -30.43 16.06 7.54
C THR A 78 -29.70 16.03 8.88
N LEU A 79 -28.86 17.03 9.12
CA LEU A 79 -28.03 17.19 10.30
C LEU A 79 -28.47 18.42 11.09
N ASN A 80 -28.68 18.26 12.40
CA ASN A 80 -29.06 19.34 13.30
C ASN A 80 -28.00 19.53 14.39
N PHE A 81 -27.55 20.77 14.60
CA PHE A 81 -26.60 21.11 15.67
C PHE A 81 -26.73 22.58 16.07
N THR A 82 -26.15 22.95 17.20
CA THR A 82 -26.20 24.34 17.71
C THR A 82 -24.84 25.01 17.51
N LEU A 83 -24.83 26.24 17.00
CA LEU A 83 -23.62 27.07 16.89
C LEU A 83 -23.67 28.28 17.80
N SER A 84 -22.60 28.45 18.57
CA SER A 84 -22.36 29.72 19.26
C SER A 84 -21.85 30.77 18.26
N PRO A 85 -22.12 32.07 18.47
CA PRO A 85 -21.78 33.14 17.52
C PRO A 85 -20.29 33.29 17.20
N SER A 86 -19.42 32.76 18.05
CA SER A 86 -17.96 32.81 17.90
C SER A 86 -17.36 31.53 17.29
N GLN A 87 -18.20 30.55 16.94
CA GLN A 87 -17.76 29.27 16.39
C GLN A 87 -17.92 29.22 14.88
N ASN A 88 -16.88 28.75 14.20
CA ASN A 88 -16.99 28.30 12.81
C ASN A 88 -17.33 26.81 12.79
N ALA A 89 -18.18 26.41 11.85
CA ALA A 89 -18.53 25.02 11.63
C ALA A 89 -18.16 24.59 10.22
N TYR A 90 -17.75 23.34 10.08
CA TYR A 90 -17.65 22.67 8.79
C TYR A 90 -18.58 21.46 8.81
N VAL A 91 -18.95 20.97 7.64
CA VAL A 91 -19.64 19.68 7.50
C VAL A 91 -18.71 18.75 6.74
N ALA A 92 -18.51 17.58 7.30
CA ALA A 92 -17.75 16.52 6.67
C ALA A 92 -18.68 15.33 6.40
N GLY A 93 -18.56 14.80 5.19
CA GLY A 93 -19.13 13.51 4.82
C GLY A 93 -18.04 12.47 4.73
N TYR A 94 -18.39 11.24 5.09
CA TYR A 94 -17.50 10.10 4.93
C TYR A 94 -18.27 8.82 4.66
N ALA A 95 -17.77 8.03 3.72
CA ALA A 95 -18.38 6.77 3.37
C ALA A 95 -17.36 5.77 2.82
N LEU A 96 -17.73 4.52 3.00
CA LEU A 96 -17.18 3.41 2.25
C LEU A 96 -18.07 3.24 1.01
N ARG A 97 -17.51 3.29 -0.21
CA ARG A 97 -18.23 3.03 -1.48
C ARG A 97 -18.46 1.53 -1.74
N PRO A 98 -19.67 0.98 -1.55
CA PRO A 98 -19.90 -0.46 -1.64
C PRO A 98 -19.28 -1.07 -2.89
N GLY A 99 -18.58 -2.21 -2.76
CA GLY A 99 -17.86 -2.85 -3.87
C GLY A 99 -16.43 -2.35 -4.11
N TYR A 100 -15.92 -1.41 -3.31
CA TYR A 100 -14.52 -0.95 -3.35
C TYR A 100 -13.73 -1.51 -2.14
N PRO A 101 -12.43 -1.85 -2.27
CA PRO A 101 -11.61 -2.37 -1.17
C PRO A 101 -11.09 -1.24 -0.25
N TYR A 102 -10.97 -1.49 1.06
CA TYR A 102 -10.59 -0.44 2.04
C TYR A 102 -9.52 -0.84 3.07
N SER A 103 -8.81 0.18 3.58
CA SER A 103 -7.88 0.12 4.71
C SER A 103 -8.60 0.35 6.06
N PRO A 104 -8.20 -0.32 7.17
CA PRO A 104 -8.88 -0.22 8.48
C PRO A 104 -8.60 1.07 9.27
N ARG A 105 -7.83 2.03 8.74
CA ARG A 105 -7.45 3.23 9.51
C ARG A 105 -8.01 4.57 9.01
N SER A 106 -8.78 4.64 7.93
CA SER A 106 -9.27 5.94 7.44
C SER A 106 -10.56 5.84 6.61
N MET A 107 -11.33 6.93 6.63
CA MET A 107 -12.47 7.17 5.74
C MET A 107 -12.00 7.06 4.28
N ALA A 108 -12.54 6.09 3.53
CA ALA A 108 -12.07 5.81 2.16
C ALA A 108 -12.44 6.94 1.18
N ASN A 109 -13.62 7.52 1.35
CA ASN A 109 -14.01 8.74 0.67
C ASN A 109 -14.38 9.76 1.74
N TYR A 110 -13.79 10.94 1.65
CA TYR A 110 -13.94 11.99 2.64
C TYR A 110 -13.92 13.32 1.94
N GLN A 111 -14.90 14.16 2.28
CA GLN A 111 -14.85 15.55 1.89
C GLN A 111 -15.25 16.43 3.05
N LYS A 112 -14.50 17.53 3.20
CA LYS A 112 -14.79 18.60 4.14
C LYS A 112 -15.15 19.85 3.34
N ASN A 113 -16.38 20.31 3.51
CA ASN A 113 -16.81 21.56 2.89
C ASN A 113 -16.18 22.78 3.60
N LEU A 114 -16.19 23.93 2.92
CA LEU A 114 -15.74 25.22 3.47
C LEU A 114 -16.58 25.61 4.71
N ALA A 115 -16.07 26.55 5.52
CA ALA A 115 -16.76 27.01 6.72
C ALA A 115 -18.20 27.46 6.39
N LEU A 116 -19.16 26.95 7.15
CA LEU A 116 -20.56 27.31 7.03
C LEU A 116 -20.77 28.75 7.53
N PRO A 117 -21.22 29.68 6.69
CA PRO A 117 -21.69 30.96 7.18
C PRO A 117 -23.00 30.76 7.97
N PRO A 118 -23.27 31.56 9.01
CA PRO A 118 -24.59 31.56 9.64
C PRO A 118 -25.66 32.00 8.64
N ALA A 119 -26.63 31.13 8.34
CA ALA A 119 -27.82 31.50 7.57
C ALA A 119 -28.79 32.33 8.43
N SER A 120 -29.55 33.23 7.80
CA SER A 120 -30.50 34.11 8.51
C SER A 120 -31.61 33.36 9.25
N ASP A 121 -31.96 32.15 8.79
CA ASP A 121 -32.98 31.28 9.39
C ASP A 121 -32.42 29.97 9.98
N GLY A 122 -31.09 29.81 9.98
CA GLY A 122 -30.41 28.61 10.47
C GLY A 122 -30.51 27.39 9.55
N ARG A 123 -31.04 27.51 8.34
CA ARG A 123 -31.16 26.39 7.39
C ARG A 123 -30.14 26.50 6.27
N ILE A 124 -29.45 25.41 5.99
CA ILE A 124 -28.39 25.34 4.98
C ILE A 124 -28.63 24.14 4.07
N GLN A 125 -28.62 24.37 2.75
CA GLN A 125 -28.58 23.31 1.75
C GLN A 125 -27.14 23.08 1.32
N LEU A 126 -26.66 21.85 1.40
CA LEU A 126 -25.27 21.51 1.10
C LEU A 126 -25.17 20.09 0.57
N ASN A 127 -24.73 19.95 -0.68
CA ASN A 127 -24.33 18.66 -1.21
C ASN A 127 -22.87 18.36 -0.84
N ILE A 128 -22.54 17.09 -0.70
CA ILE A 128 -21.20 16.63 -0.33
C ILE A 128 -20.73 15.61 -1.37
N GLY A 129 -19.87 16.06 -2.28
CA GLY A 129 -19.15 15.18 -3.20
C GLY A 129 -17.98 14.52 -2.46
N LEU A 130 -18.10 13.22 -2.17
CA LEU A 130 -17.05 12.45 -1.53
C LEU A 130 -16.00 12.09 -2.57
N ILE A 131 -14.80 12.59 -2.36
CA ILE A 131 -13.63 12.23 -3.15
C ILE A 131 -12.82 11.14 -2.42
N PRO A 132 -12.13 10.26 -3.15
CA PRO A 132 -11.22 9.29 -2.55
C PRO A 132 -10.14 9.98 -1.73
N TYR A 133 -9.89 9.49 -0.52
CA TYR A 133 -8.77 9.97 0.29
C TYR A 133 -7.48 9.38 -0.30
N THR A 134 -6.88 10.12 -1.24
CA THR A 134 -5.70 9.80 -2.06
C THR A 134 -5.86 8.67 -3.09
N GLY A 135 -5.66 9.02 -4.36
CA GLY A 135 -5.47 8.08 -5.48
C GLY A 135 -6.76 7.77 -6.23
N VAL A 136 -6.81 8.18 -7.49
CA VAL A 136 -7.87 7.87 -8.46
C VAL A 136 -8.14 6.36 -8.48
N LEU A 137 -9.39 5.97 -8.23
CA LEU A 137 -9.87 4.58 -8.34
C LEU A 137 -10.61 4.44 -9.68
N GLU A 138 -9.88 4.13 -10.74
CA GLU A 138 -10.52 3.71 -11.99
C GLU A 138 -11.06 2.27 -11.82
N ARG A 139 -12.37 2.13 -12.02
CA ARG A 139 -13.15 0.91 -11.88
C ARG A 139 -12.68 -0.16 -12.87
N LEU A 140 -12.37 -1.38 -12.40
CA LEU A 140 -12.27 -2.54 -13.29
C LEU A 140 -13.66 -3.10 -13.61
N PRO A 141 -14.00 -3.39 -14.88
CA PRO A 141 -15.27 -4.01 -15.25
C PRO A 141 -15.51 -5.35 -14.56
N GLU A 142 -16.77 -5.70 -14.37
CA GLU A 142 -17.17 -7.04 -13.92
C GLU A 142 -16.62 -8.10 -14.90
N GLY A 143 -15.75 -8.99 -14.39
CA GLY A 143 -15.03 -10.00 -15.21
C GLY A 143 -13.61 -9.62 -15.64
N ALA A 144 -13.07 -8.46 -15.21
CA ALA A 144 -11.66 -8.14 -15.44
C ALA A 144 -10.73 -9.17 -14.79
N HIS A 145 -9.77 -9.68 -15.56
CA HIS A 145 -8.67 -10.49 -15.04
C HIS A 145 -7.92 -9.73 -13.93
N GLN A 146 -7.39 -10.43 -12.92
CA GLN A 146 -6.55 -9.85 -11.83
C GLN A 146 -5.25 -9.19 -12.35
N ASP A 147 -5.09 -9.15 -13.67
CA ASP A 147 -4.04 -8.49 -14.41
C ASP A 147 -4.54 -8.13 -15.82
N PHE A 148 -4.28 -6.90 -16.27
CA PHE A 148 -4.79 -6.38 -17.55
C PHE A 148 -3.70 -5.64 -18.34
N PRO A 149 -3.76 -5.68 -19.68
CA PRO A 149 -2.79 -4.97 -20.52
C PRO A 149 -2.91 -3.46 -20.34
N ILE A 150 -1.78 -2.77 -20.40
CA ILE A 150 -1.66 -1.30 -20.41
C ILE A 150 -0.71 -0.91 -21.56
N PRO A 151 -0.67 0.36 -21.98
CA PRO A 151 0.33 0.81 -22.94
C PRO A 151 1.74 0.38 -22.50
N ASN A 152 2.49 -0.23 -23.43
CA ASN A 152 3.85 -0.74 -23.20
C ASN A 152 4.00 -1.73 -22.03
N GLY A 153 2.94 -2.39 -21.56
CA GLY A 153 3.08 -3.23 -20.38
C GLY A 153 1.85 -3.99 -19.92
N ARG A 154 1.91 -4.41 -18.65
CA ARG A 154 0.79 -5.07 -17.96
C ARG A 154 0.69 -4.58 -16.52
N PHE A 155 -0.53 -4.45 -16.02
CA PHE A 155 -0.82 -4.14 -14.63
C PHE A 155 -1.23 -5.40 -13.88
N PHE A 156 -0.75 -5.57 -12.65
CA PHE A 156 -0.97 -6.75 -11.81
C PHE A 156 -1.54 -6.37 -10.44
N THR A 157 -2.61 -7.04 -9.99
CA THR A 157 -3.23 -6.78 -8.68
C THR A 157 -2.96 -7.87 -7.64
N GLN A 158 -2.28 -8.96 -7.99
CA GLN A 158 -2.22 -10.19 -7.19
C GLN A 158 -1.43 -10.07 -5.87
N THR A 159 -0.50 -9.11 -5.80
CA THR A 159 0.44 -8.90 -4.68
C THR A 159 0.16 -7.64 -3.88
N ASN A 160 -1.02 -7.04 -4.07
CA ASN A 160 -1.43 -5.89 -3.27
C ASN A 160 -1.76 -6.24 -1.80
N SER A 161 -1.56 -7.50 -1.38
CA SER A 161 -1.81 -8.02 -0.02
C SER A 161 -3.25 -7.87 0.47
N TYR A 162 -4.23 -7.68 -0.42
CA TYR A 162 -5.65 -7.58 -0.08
C TYR A 162 -6.40 -8.88 -0.39
N VAL A 163 -6.96 -9.52 0.64
CA VAL A 163 -7.97 -10.57 0.48
C VAL A 163 -9.25 -9.89 -0.01
N GLY A 164 -9.73 -10.25 -1.22
CA GLY A 164 -11.00 -9.74 -1.75
C GLY A 164 -10.95 -8.90 -3.05
N GLY A 165 -9.81 -8.85 -3.76
CA GLY A 165 -9.76 -8.32 -5.14
C GLY A 165 -9.69 -6.79 -5.25
N SER A 166 -8.57 -6.20 -4.82
CA SER A 166 -8.31 -4.76 -4.97
C SER A 166 -7.78 -4.37 -6.36
N ALA A 167 -8.16 -3.18 -6.86
CA ALA A 167 -7.62 -2.56 -8.09
C ALA A 167 -6.23 -1.91 -7.89
N LEU A 168 -5.72 -1.91 -6.65
CA LEU A 168 -4.34 -1.51 -6.38
C LEU A 168 -3.40 -2.60 -6.88
N GLY A 169 -2.26 -2.20 -7.42
CA GLY A 169 -1.36 -3.12 -8.09
C GLY A 169 -0.14 -2.42 -8.62
N PHE A 170 0.64 -3.12 -9.42
CA PHE A 170 1.89 -2.61 -9.96
C PHE A 170 1.94 -2.82 -11.47
N ALA A 171 2.27 -1.74 -12.16
CA ALA A 171 2.57 -1.76 -13.58
C ALA A 171 3.97 -2.33 -13.81
N VAL A 172 4.09 -3.21 -14.81
CA VAL A 172 5.36 -3.65 -15.37
C VAL A 172 5.34 -3.20 -16.83
N THR A 173 6.12 -2.18 -17.16
CA THR A 173 6.09 -1.53 -18.47
C THR A 173 7.44 -1.60 -19.17
N ASN A 174 7.50 -1.13 -20.42
CA ASN A 174 8.72 -0.80 -21.16
C ASN A 174 8.96 0.72 -21.24
N ASP A 175 8.34 1.49 -20.35
CA ASP A 175 8.44 2.95 -20.40
C ASP A 175 9.90 3.41 -20.26
N GLU A 176 10.19 4.57 -20.84
CA GLU A 176 11.55 5.14 -20.89
C GLU A 176 12.56 4.26 -21.65
N GLY A 177 12.09 3.29 -22.44
CA GLY A 177 12.95 2.36 -23.17
C GLY A 177 13.58 1.28 -22.28
N ILE A 178 13.11 1.12 -21.04
CA ILE A 178 13.61 0.13 -20.09
C ILE A 178 12.79 -1.16 -20.22
N PRO A 179 13.37 -2.30 -20.63
CA PRO A 179 12.62 -3.48 -21.10
C PRO A 179 12.10 -4.40 -19.96
N PHE A 180 11.49 -3.84 -18.91
CA PHE A 180 11.01 -4.61 -17.75
C PHE A 180 9.85 -5.54 -18.13
N TRP A 181 8.92 -5.09 -18.97
CA TRP A 181 7.81 -5.94 -19.41
C TRP A 181 8.28 -7.08 -20.30
N ASP A 182 9.13 -6.80 -21.30
CA ASP A 182 9.68 -7.83 -22.19
C ASP A 182 10.47 -8.89 -21.40
N THR A 183 11.23 -8.43 -20.41
CA THR A 183 11.99 -9.31 -19.51
C THR A 183 11.05 -10.17 -18.66
N TRP A 184 10.00 -9.59 -18.09
CA TRP A 184 9.00 -10.35 -17.34
C TRP A 184 8.34 -11.41 -18.23
N GLN A 185 7.99 -11.09 -19.47
CA GLN A 185 7.44 -12.05 -20.43
C GLN A 185 8.42 -13.18 -20.76
N ARG A 186 9.70 -12.85 -20.97
CA ARG A 186 10.75 -13.84 -21.26
C ARG A 186 10.89 -14.88 -20.16
N PHE A 187 10.85 -14.46 -18.89
CA PHE A 187 11.04 -15.37 -17.76
C PHE A 187 9.73 -15.90 -17.16
N SER A 188 8.59 -15.26 -17.44
CA SER A 188 7.25 -15.61 -17.01
C SER A 188 7.00 -15.52 -15.49
N LEU A 189 5.71 -15.63 -15.13
CA LEU A 189 5.23 -15.64 -13.75
C LEU A 189 5.91 -16.71 -12.88
N GLU A 190 6.18 -17.89 -13.43
CA GLU A 190 6.75 -19.01 -12.65
C GLU A 190 8.10 -18.64 -12.03
N ASN A 191 8.95 -17.94 -12.78
CA ASN A 191 10.31 -17.61 -12.38
C ASN A 191 10.43 -16.25 -11.69
N ILE A 192 9.64 -15.26 -12.11
CA ILE A 192 9.73 -13.88 -11.59
C ILE A 192 8.73 -13.64 -10.44
N GLY A 193 7.54 -14.23 -10.55
CA GLY A 193 6.40 -13.90 -9.70
C GLY A 193 5.76 -12.56 -10.05
N TYR A 194 4.81 -12.16 -9.22
CA TYR A 194 4.12 -10.88 -9.37
C TYR A 194 4.98 -9.71 -8.87
N PRO A 195 4.82 -8.51 -9.43
CA PRO A 195 5.51 -7.31 -8.96
C PRO A 195 5.11 -6.95 -7.53
N LEU A 196 6.05 -6.49 -6.71
CA LEU A 196 5.85 -6.06 -5.33
C LEU A 196 6.04 -4.55 -5.12
N SER A 197 6.42 -3.83 -6.18
CA SER A 197 6.69 -2.39 -6.10
C SER A 197 6.41 -1.71 -7.44
N LYS A 198 6.27 -0.37 -7.37
CA LYS A 198 6.47 0.48 -8.55
C LYS A 198 7.94 0.46 -8.95
N ARG A 199 8.26 1.02 -10.12
CA ARG A 199 9.64 1.37 -10.43
C ARG A 199 10.13 2.43 -9.45
N PHE A 200 11.36 2.31 -8.97
CA PHE A 200 12.00 3.31 -8.12
C PHE A 200 13.48 3.42 -8.46
N THR A 201 14.11 4.52 -8.07
CA THR A 201 15.55 4.70 -8.24
C THR A 201 16.27 4.33 -6.95
N TRP A 202 17.25 3.45 -7.05
CA TRP A 202 18.19 3.18 -5.97
C TRP A 202 19.62 3.43 -6.46
N SER A 203 20.33 4.33 -5.78
CA SER A 203 21.59 4.90 -6.29
C SER A 203 21.39 5.53 -7.68
N ILE A 204 21.99 4.97 -8.73
CA ILE A 204 21.87 5.43 -10.12
C ILE A 204 21.02 4.50 -10.99
N PHE A 205 20.43 3.45 -10.42
CA PHE A 205 19.75 2.40 -11.17
C PHE A 205 18.24 2.47 -10.97
N THR A 206 17.51 2.20 -12.05
CA THR A 206 16.06 2.01 -12.01
C THR A 206 15.76 0.58 -11.64
N MET A 207 14.92 0.39 -10.63
CA MET A 207 14.67 -0.88 -9.97
C MET A 207 13.19 -1.23 -9.98
N GLN A 208 12.86 -2.51 -9.94
CA GLN A 208 11.52 -2.98 -9.56
C GLN A 208 11.62 -4.34 -8.86
N VAL A 209 10.90 -4.48 -7.75
CA VAL A 209 10.88 -5.73 -6.95
C VAL A 209 9.72 -6.60 -7.42
N PHE A 210 9.96 -7.91 -7.52
CA PHE A 210 8.98 -8.97 -7.77
C PHE A 210 9.11 -10.03 -6.67
N GLN A 211 8.16 -10.96 -6.56
CA GLN A 211 8.19 -11.98 -5.50
C GLN A 211 9.49 -12.78 -5.47
N LYS A 212 10.05 -13.15 -6.64
CA LYS A 212 11.22 -14.04 -6.74
C LYS A 212 12.48 -13.37 -7.29
N ALA A 213 12.36 -12.16 -7.84
CA ALA A 213 13.47 -11.46 -8.49
C ALA A 213 13.39 -9.94 -8.28
N ILE A 214 14.51 -9.25 -8.46
CA ILE A 214 14.58 -7.78 -8.41
C ILE A 214 15.27 -7.32 -9.67
N PHE A 215 14.55 -6.58 -10.52
CA PHE A 215 15.10 -6.04 -11.76
C PHE A 215 15.88 -4.77 -11.47
N GLN A 216 17.02 -4.64 -12.15
CA GLN A 216 17.92 -3.50 -12.09
C GLN A 216 18.31 -3.10 -13.51
N TRP A 217 17.88 -1.92 -13.94
CA TRP A 217 18.34 -1.31 -15.17
C TRP A 217 19.64 -0.55 -14.92
N GLN A 218 20.67 -0.90 -15.68
CA GLN A 218 21.96 -0.21 -15.69
C GLN A 218 22.14 0.53 -17.03
N PRO A 219 22.08 1.87 -17.04
CA PRO A 219 22.26 2.64 -18.27
C PRO A 219 23.54 2.27 -19.02
N GLY A 220 23.42 1.93 -20.31
CA GLY A 220 24.53 1.52 -21.17
C GLY A 220 25.01 0.08 -21.01
N GLN A 221 24.56 -0.66 -19.98
CA GLN A 221 24.93 -2.08 -19.76
C GLN A 221 23.75 -3.03 -19.94
N GLY A 222 22.53 -2.58 -19.70
CA GLY A 222 21.32 -3.38 -19.88
C GLY A 222 20.64 -3.74 -18.55
N LEU A 223 19.82 -4.78 -18.60
CA LEU A 223 19.03 -5.25 -17.47
C LEU A 223 19.72 -6.39 -16.75
N PHE A 224 19.83 -6.25 -15.43
CA PHE A 224 20.39 -7.25 -14.52
C PHE A 224 19.40 -7.56 -13.40
N PHE A 225 19.62 -8.69 -12.73
CA PHE A 225 18.89 -9.03 -11.52
C PHE A 225 19.84 -8.84 -10.34
N ILE A 226 19.38 -8.22 -9.26
CA ILE A 226 20.20 -8.09 -8.04
C ILE A 226 20.55 -9.49 -7.52
N ASN A 227 21.78 -9.64 -7.01
CA ASN A 227 22.20 -10.82 -6.23
C ASN A 227 21.53 -10.81 -4.86
N THR A 228 20.20 -10.97 -4.83
CA THR A 228 19.35 -10.71 -3.67
C THR A 228 19.81 -11.46 -2.44
N LEU A 229 20.20 -12.72 -2.61
CA LEU A 229 20.64 -13.54 -1.49
C LEU A 229 22.04 -13.15 -1.02
N ASP A 230 22.94 -12.71 -1.90
CA ASP A 230 24.24 -12.19 -1.48
C ASP A 230 24.06 -10.87 -0.69
N GLU A 231 23.16 -9.98 -1.15
CA GLU A 231 22.85 -8.71 -0.48
C GLU A 231 22.22 -8.92 0.91
N LEU A 232 21.28 -9.87 1.03
CA LEU A 232 20.68 -10.26 2.30
C LEU A 232 21.73 -10.84 3.26
N HIS A 233 22.60 -11.73 2.75
CA HIS A 233 23.67 -12.33 3.55
C HIS A 233 24.65 -11.30 4.11
N ASN A 234 25.14 -10.39 3.25
CA ASN A 234 26.07 -9.35 3.64
C ASN A 234 25.51 -8.42 4.72
N ARG A 235 24.18 -8.29 4.79
CA ARG A 235 23.46 -7.52 5.83
C ARG A 235 22.99 -8.38 7.00
N LYS A 236 23.27 -9.68 7.00
CA LYS A 236 22.83 -10.67 8.01
C LYS A 236 21.30 -10.77 8.13
N LEU A 237 20.60 -10.56 7.02
CA LEU A 237 19.13 -10.59 6.90
C LEU A 237 18.59 -11.91 6.34
N ASP A 238 19.47 -12.82 5.93
CA ASP A 238 19.09 -14.16 5.47
C ASP A 238 19.01 -15.20 6.61
N GLN A 239 19.28 -14.78 7.86
CA GLN A 239 19.22 -15.63 9.05
C GLN A 239 17.82 -15.63 9.70
N TRP A 240 17.42 -16.75 10.29
CA TRP A 240 16.20 -16.85 11.11
C TRP A 240 16.24 -15.86 12.31
N PRO A 241 15.11 -15.22 12.71
CA PRO A 241 13.74 -15.33 12.18
C PRO A 241 13.42 -14.44 10.98
N TRP A 242 14.42 -13.75 10.44
CA TRP A 242 14.21 -12.67 9.47
C TRP A 242 14.35 -13.14 8.01
N GLY A 243 15.05 -14.26 7.75
CA GLY A 243 15.23 -14.83 6.42
C GLY A 243 14.16 -15.86 5.99
N LEU A 244 14.42 -16.55 4.88
CA LEU A 244 13.52 -17.56 4.28
C LEU A 244 13.34 -18.86 5.12
N GLY A 245 13.99 -18.99 6.29
CA GLY A 245 13.90 -20.12 7.23
C GLY A 245 14.45 -21.46 6.73
N LEU A 246 14.30 -21.75 5.44
CA LEU A 246 14.74 -22.94 4.71
C LEU A 246 15.78 -22.52 3.66
N THR A 247 16.86 -21.89 4.11
CA THR A 247 17.94 -21.43 3.23
C THR A 247 19.28 -21.78 3.85
N PRO A 248 20.10 -22.60 3.16
CA PRO A 248 21.44 -22.89 3.64
C PRO A 248 22.32 -21.63 3.58
N PRO A 249 23.32 -21.53 4.47
CA PRO A 249 24.33 -20.49 4.34
C PRO A 249 25.09 -20.65 3.02
N PRO A 250 25.64 -19.56 2.46
CA PRO A 250 26.57 -19.68 1.35
C PRO A 250 27.81 -20.47 1.78
N LEU A 251 28.46 -21.12 0.82
CA LEU A 251 29.75 -21.78 1.00
C LEU A 251 30.80 -20.80 1.51
N ASP A 252 31.73 -21.32 2.31
CA ASP A 252 32.87 -20.56 2.81
C ASP A 252 33.63 -19.88 1.65
N PRO A 253 34.11 -18.63 1.82
CA PRO A 253 34.86 -17.91 0.79
C PRO A 253 36.09 -18.68 0.26
N SER A 254 36.68 -19.59 1.05
CA SER A 254 37.77 -20.46 0.61
C SER A 254 37.40 -21.39 -0.54
N PHE A 255 36.10 -21.63 -0.80
CA PHE A 255 35.65 -22.43 -1.94
C PHE A 255 36.08 -21.82 -3.28
N ASP A 256 36.12 -20.48 -3.39
CA ASP A 256 36.52 -19.77 -4.62
C ASP A 256 37.94 -19.20 -4.55
N ALA A 257 38.56 -19.20 -3.37
CA ALA A 257 39.82 -18.49 -3.13
C ALA A 257 40.94 -18.92 -4.08
N GLY A 258 41.56 -17.94 -4.73
CA GLY A 258 42.70 -18.15 -5.64
C GLY A 258 42.35 -18.76 -7.00
N LYS A 259 41.07 -19.01 -7.30
CA LYS A 259 40.63 -19.59 -8.57
C LYS A 259 40.36 -18.51 -9.63
N PRO A 260 40.66 -18.75 -10.91
CA PRO A 260 40.20 -17.88 -11.98
C PRO A 260 38.68 -18.00 -12.16
N TRP A 261 38.05 -16.95 -12.70
CA TRP A 261 36.59 -16.86 -12.86
C TRP A 261 35.97 -18.08 -13.57
N GLU A 262 36.59 -18.56 -14.65
CA GLU A 262 36.09 -19.72 -15.37
C GLU A 262 36.06 -20.99 -14.51
N GLN A 263 37.06 -21.16 -13.64
CA GLN A 263 37.10 -22.29 -12.71
C GLN A 263 36.04 -22.14 -11.62
N ILE A 264 35.84 -20.93 -11.09
CA ILE A 264 34.77 -20.62 -10.13
C ILE A 264 33.42 -20.99 -10.72
N MET A 265 33.12 -20.50 -11.93
CA MET A 265 31.87 -20.79 -12.61
C MET A 265 31.66 -22.30 -12.82
N ARG A 266 32.69 -23.03 -13.30
CA ARG A 266 32.61 -24.49 -13.46
C ARG A 266 32.35 -25.21 -12.14
N ASP A 267 33.11 -24.90 -11.10
CA ASP A 267 33.01 -25.55 -9.79
C ASP A 267 31.65 -25.28 -9.13
N ARG A 268 31.16 -24.04 -9.24
CA ARG A 268 29.86 -23.63 -8.71
C ARG A 268 28.72 -24.34 -9.44
N LEU A 269 28.77 -24.43 -10.78
CA LEU A 269 27.75 -25.14 -11.56
C LEU A 269 27.80 -26.66 -11.33
N ALA A 270 28.96 -27.24 -11.05
CA ALA A 270 29.10 -28.66 -10.71
C ALA A 270 28.39 -29.04 -9.40
N LEU A 271 28.08 -28.08 -8.52
CA LEU A 271 27.28 -28.34 -7.32
C LEU A 271 25.87 -28.88 -7.64
N LEU A 272 25.34 -28.57 -8.84
CA LEU A 272 24.05 -29.08 -9.32
C LEU A 272 24.08 -30.58 -9.61
N ASP A 273 25.25 -31.19 -9.86
CA ASP A 273 25.38 -32.59 -10.26
C ASP A 273 24.92 -33.59 -9.19
N ILE A 274 24.86 -33.13 -7.93
CA ILE A 274 24.36 -33.91 -6.79
C ILE A 274 22.86 -34.21 -6.91
N ASN A 275 22.08 -33.33 -7.54
CA ASN A 275 20.64 -33.50 -7.67
C ASN A 275 20.18 -33.22 -9.12
N PRO A 276 19.90 -34.27 -9.91
CA PRO A 276 19.54 -34.11 -11.32
C PRO A 276 18.22 -33.35 -11.53
N THR A 277 17.29 -33.41 -10.58
CA THR A 277 16.01 -32.67 -10.65
C THR A 277 16.23 -31.17 -10.48
N ILE A 278 17.01 -30.76 -9.48
CA ILE A 278 17.40 -29.35 -9.28
C ILE A 278 18.21 -28.86 -10.47
N LYS A 279 19.16 -29.66 -10.96
CA LYS A 279 19.94 -29.35 -12.17
C LYS A 279 19.04 -29.10 -13.38
N ALA A 280 18.10 -30.02 -13.65
CA ALA A 280 17.17 -29.89 -14.77
C ALA A 280 16.32 -28.62 -14.64
N ARG A 281 15.82 -28.30 -13.44
CA ARG A 281 15.04 -27.07 -13.22
C ARG A 281 15.88 -25.81 -13.38
N TYR A 282 17.13 -25.80 -12.91
CA TYR A 282 18.06 -24.69 -13.13
C TYR A 282 18.21 -24.42 -14.63
N TYR A 283 18.54 -25.43 -15.43
CA TYR A 283 18.74 -25.28 -16.88
C TYR A 283 17.46 -25.15 -17.72
N SER A 284 16.28 -25.30 -17.12
CA SER A 284 15.00 -25.05 -17.81
C SER A 284 14.72 -23.57 -18.08
N ALA A 285 15.40 -22.66 -17.38
CA ALA A 285 15.22 -21.23 -17.57
C ALA A 285 15.89 -20.74 -18.87
N PRO A 286 15.32 -19.74 -19.58
CA PRO A 286 15.90 -19.20 -20.81
C PRO A 286 17.33 -18.64 -20.66
N ASP A 287 17.68 -18.17 -19.46
CA ASP A 287 19.01 -17.70 -19.09
C ASP A 287 19.20 -17.89 -17.58
N PRO A 288 19.71 -19.06 -17.16
CA PRO A 288 19.74 -19.41 -15.75
C PRO A 288 20.81 -18.64 -14.97
N LEU A 289 21.88 -18.20 -15.63
CA LEU A 289 22.90 -17.36 -15.00
C LEU A 289 22.37 -15.96 -14.71
N LEU A 290 21.60 -15.36 -15.63
CA LEU A 290 20.94 -14.08 -15.37
C LEU A 290 19.87 -14.22 -14.27
N LEU A 291 18.98 -15.20 -14.41
CA LEU A 291 17.82 -15.37 -13.52
C LEU A 291 18.22 -15.81 -12.10
N TYR A 292 19.03 -16.86 -11.99
CA TYR A 292 19.37 -17.48 -10.71
C TYR A 292 20.76 -17.10 -10.21
N GLY A 293 21.70 -16.81 -11.10
CA GLY A 293 23.12 -16.69 -10.76
C GLY A 293 23.76 -18.04 -10.45
N LEU A 294 24.99 -18.01 -9.92
CA LEU A 294 25.73 -19.22 -9.58
C LEU A 294 25.16 -19.88 -8.30
N PRO A 295 25.21 -21.22 -8.19
CA PRO A 295 24.98 -21.90 -6.92
C PRO A 295 25.95 -21.43 -5.84
N THR A 296 25.41 -21.02 -4.69
CA THR A 296 26.21 -20.52 -3.56
C THR A 296 26.27 -21.52 -2.41
N SER A 297 25.40 -22.53 -2.37
CA SER A 297 25.46 -23.65 -1.42
C SER A 297 25.57 -25.00 -2.11
N ARG A 298 25.88 -26.06 -1.34
CA ARG A 298 25.61 -27.45 -1.75
C ARG A 298 24.09 -27.70 -1.74
N VAL A 299 23.67 -28.81 -2.33
CA VAL A 299 22.33 -29.36 -2.05
C VAL A 299 22.35 -29.95 -0.64
N GLU A 300 21.44 -29.51 0.20
CA GLU A 300 21.32 -29.94 1.60
C GLU A 300 19.96 -30.60 1.86
N ASP A 301 19.92 -31.61 2.73
CA ASP A 301 18.67 -32.28 3.14
C ASP A 301 18.13 -31.62 4.41
N TYR A 302 16.96 -31.01 4.30
CA TYR A 302 16.27 -30.31 5.39
C TYR A 302 15.11 -31.18 5.95
N GLY A 303 15.16 -32.49 5.75
CA GLY A 303 14.13 -33.43 6.19
C GLY A 303 13.05 -33.59 5.12
N ASP A 304 12.11 -32.65 5.07
CA ASP A 304 10.94 -32.69 4.17
C ASP A 304 11.26 -32.24 2.74
N LEU A 305 12.44 -31.67 2.51
CA LEU A 305 12.87 -31.14 1.23
C LEU A 305 14.40 -31.15 1.09
N PHE A 306 14.86 -31.20 -0.16
CA PHE A 306 16.23 -30.81 -0.51
C PHE A 306 16.28 -29.33 -0.88
N VAL A 307 17.31 -28.63 -0.43
CA VAL A 307 17.45 -27.18 -0.62
C VAL A 307 18.79 -26.84 -1.26
N MET A 308 18.78 -25.89 -2.21
CA MET A 308 20.00 -25.28 -2.75
C MET A 308 19.83 -23.77 -2.93
N ARG A 309 20.82 -23.02 -2.46
CA ARG A 309 20.93 -21.56 -2.63
C ARG A 309 21.72 -21.22 -3.89
N THR A 310 21.26 -20.20 -4.62
CA THR A 310 22.04 -19.48 -5.64
C THR A 310 22.26 -18.03 -5.23
N GLN A 311 22.86 -17.20 -6.08
CA GLN A 311 23.02 -15.77 -5.78
C GLN A 311 21.67 -15.02 -5.67
N ARG A 312 20.60 -15.54 -6.30
CA ARG A 312 19.32 -14.83 -6.45
C ARG A 312 18.09 -15.59 -5.98
N THR A 313 18.13 -16.93 -5.94
CA THR A 313 16.98 -17.75 -5.55
C THR A 313 17.38 -18.96 -4.69
N VAL A 314 16.38 -19.61 -4.12
CA VAL A 314 16.54 -20.88 -3.40
C VAL A 314 15.63 -21.91 -4.04
N PHE A 315 16.21 -23.04 -4.45
CA PHE A 315 15.51 -24.20 -4.97
C PHE A 315 15.09 -25.09 -3.81
N GLN A 316 13.81 -25.44 -3.76
CA GLN A 316 13.22 -26.30 -2.73
C GLN A 316 12.54 -27.50 -3.41
N LEU A 317 13.22 -28.64 -3.42
CA LEU A 317 12.69 -29.89 -3.94
C LEU A 317 11.98 -30.66 -2.83
N TRP A 318 10.65 -30.70 -2.87
CA TRP A 318 9.84 -31.33 -1.84
C TRP A 318 9.90 -32.86 -1.89
N LYS A 319 10.13 -33.51 -0.75
CA LYS A 319 10.13 -34.98 -0.59
C LYS A 319 8.76 -35.50 -0.17
N VAL A 320 7.92 -34.61 0.37
CA VAL A 320 6.58 -34.90 0.88
C VAL A 320 5.56 -33.96 0.22
N ASN A 321 4.29 -34.34 0.26
CA ASN A 321 3.21 -33.44 -0.16
C ASN A 321 2.94 -32.40 0.93
N VAL A 322 2.86 -31.13 0.54
CA VAL A 322 2.44 -30.00 1.37
C VAL A 322 1.31 -29.25 0.67
N PRO A 323 0.58 -28.34 1.36
CA PRO A 323 -0.61 -27.70 0.76
C PRO A 323 -0.36 -26.96 -0.56
N PHE A 324 0.87 -26.55 -0.84
CA PHE A 324 1.25 -25.73 -1.99
C PHE A 324 2.28 -26.40 -2.93
N ALA A 325 2.72 -27.62 -2.64
CA ALA A 325 3.68 -28.36 -3.48
C ALA A 325 3.56 -29.87 -3.28
N ARG A 326 3.84 -30.65 -4.32
CA ARG A 326 3.82 -32.11 -4.28
C ARG A 326 5.21 -32.69 -4.08
N ALA A 327 5.29 -33.93 -3.60
CA ALA A 327 6.54 -34.67 -3.59
C ALA A 327 7.12 -34.77 -5.02
N GLY A 328 8.40 -34.42 -5.17
CA GLY A 328 9.12 -34.33 -6.44
C GLY A 328 9.02 -32.96 -7.13
N GLU A 329 8.20 -32.03 -6.63
CA GLU A 329 8.05 -30.69 -7.18
C GLU A 329 9.13 -29.74 -6.66
N ILE A 330 9.57 -28.81 -7.51
CA ILE A 330 10.47 -27.73 -7.12
C ILE A 330 9.70 -26.43 -6.98
N THR A 331 9.77 -25.83 -5.79
CA THR A 331 9.39 -24.44 -5.57
C THR A 331 10.63 -23.54 -5.52
N LEU A 332 10.46 -22.30 -5.96
CA LEU A 332 11.47 -21.25 -5.82
C LEU A 332 11.05 -20.33 -4.67
N ALA A 333 11.99 -20.03 -3.78
CA ALA A 333 11.69 -19.13 -2.67
C ALA A 333 11.43 -17.70 -3.15
N ASN A 334 10.52 -17.02 -2.46
CA ASN A 334 10.15 -15.64 -2.73
C ASN A 334 11.18 -14.65 -2.12
N ALA A 335 12.40 -14.66 -2.65
CA ALA A 335 13.49 -13.84 -2.12
C ALA A 335 13.19 -12.33 -2.15
N GLY A 336 12.36 -11.86 -3.10
CA GLY A 336 11.95 -10.45 -3.15
C GLY A 336 10.95 -10.06 -2.06
N GLU A 337 10.10 -10.98 -1.60
CA GLU A 337 9.21 -10.73 -0.45
C GLU A 337 10.00 -10.48 0.84
N VAL A 338 11.13 -11.17 1.02
CA VAL A 338 12.04 -10.94 2.15
C VAL A 338 12.67 -9.54 2.08
N VAL A 339 13.01 -9.08 0.88
CA VAL A 339 13.53 -7.71 0.69
C VAL A 339 12.48 -6.66 1.03
N VAL A 340 11.20 -6.90 0.71
CA VAL A 340 10.11 -6.00 1.10
C VAL A 340 9.95 -5.95 2.62
N GLN A 341 10.01 -7.09 3.30
CA GLN A 341 9.95 -7.15 4.77
C GLN A 341 11.11 -6.36 5.40
N HIS A 342 12.27 -6.37 4.76
CA HIS A 342 13.49 -5.69 5.21
C HIS A 342 13.86 -4.53 4.29
N ALA A 343 12.92 -3.61 4.06
CA ALA A 343 13.08 -2.41 3.22
C ALA A 343 14.37 -1.59 3.49
N ALA A 344 15.06 -1.86 4.61
CA ALA A 344 16.42 -1.44 4.91
C ALA A 344 17.46 -1.72 3.80
N ILE A 345 17.27 -2.69 2.90
CA ILE A 345 18.16 -2.87 1.74
C ILE A 345 18.22 -1.61 0.87
N PHE A 346 17.10 -0.89 0.75
CA PHE A 346 16.97 0.31 -0.07
C PHE A 346 16.96 1.60 0.77
N SER A 347 17.69 1.63 1.88
CA SER A 347 17.76 2.78 2.80
C SER A 347 17.89 4.13 2.06
N GLY A 348 17.05 5.11 2.42
CA GLY A 348 17.02 6.43 1.79
C GLY A 348 16.07 6.56 0.59
N THR A 349 15.32 5.52 0.27
CA THR A 349 14.27 5.53 -0.77
C THR A 349 12.94 5.06 -0.20
N ASN A 350 11.82 5.55 -0.75
CA ASN A 350 10.49 5.01 -0.47
C ASN A 350 10.00 4.28 -1.73
N PRO A 351 10.27 2.97 -1.88
CA PRO A 351 9.85 2.18 -3.04
C PRO A 351 8.33 1.91 -3.11
N ASP A 352 7.51 2.50 -2.20
CA ASP A 352 6.07 2.25 -2.07
C ASP A 352 5.75 0.74 -2.11
N PHE A 353 6.22 -0.01 -1.11
CA PHE A 353 5.86 -1.42 -0.94
C PHE A 353 4.45 -1.57 -0.34
N PRO A 354 3.72 -2.65 -0.64
CA PRO A 354 2.57 -3.02 0.17
C PRO A 354 3.08 -3.39 1.57
N TYR A 355 2.50 -2.81 2.62
CA TYR A 355 2.84 -3.16 4.00
C TYR A 355 2.47 -4.64 4.26
N LEU A 356 3.41 -5.55 4.07
CA LEU A 356 3.28 -6.96 4.44
C LEU A 356 3.50 -7.06 5.95
N TYR A 357 2.46 -6.81 6.73
CA TYR A 357 2.45 -7.20 8.15
C TYR A 357 2.28 -8.72 8.22
N ILE A 358 3.38 -9.47 8.22
CA ILE A 358 3.34 -10.82 8.76
C ILE A 358 3.48 -10.68 10.27
N THR A 359 2.36 -10.50 10.97
CA THR A 359 2.32 -10.73 12.41
C THR A 359 2.41 -12.24 12.63
N GLU A 360 3.62 -12.68 13.00
CA GLU A 360 3.98 -14.03 13.41
C GLU A 360 4.10 -15.07 12.29
N LEU A 361 5.34 -15.31 11.84
CA LEU A 361 5.68 -16.62 11.26
C LEU A 361 5.60 -17.64 12.40
N PRO A 362 4.81 -18.73 12.28
CA PRO A 362 4.89 -19.80 13.25
C PRO A 362 6.32 -20.38 13.25
N PRO A 363 6.85 -20.79 14.42
CA PRO A 363 8.15 -21.42 14.48
C PRO A 363 8.17 -22.70 13.61
N PRO A 364 9.37 -23.12 13.15
CA PRO A 364 9.50 -24.34 12.36
C PRO A 364 8.94 -25.52 13.16
N GLY A 365 7.86 -26.14 12.66
CA GLY A 365 7.22 -27.29 13.29
C GLY A 365 5.79 -27.11 13.78
N SER A 366 5.17 -25.92 13.66
CA SER A 366 3.77 -25.72 14.07
C SER A 366 2.94 -25.01 13.00
N ILE A 367 2.58 -25.72 11.92
CA ILE A 367 1.48 -25.31 11.03
C ILE A 367 0.22 -25.99 11.57
N PRO A 368 -0.80 -25.24 12.05
CA PRO A 368 -2.06 -25.85 12.45
C PRO A 368 -2.76 -26.42 11.21
N SER A 369 -3.26 -27.65 11.33
CA SER A 369 -4.09 -28.30 10.33
C SER A 369 -5.36 -27.47 10.06
N LEU A 370 -5.43 -26.83 8.89
CA LEU A 370 -6.71 -26.37 8.36
C LEU A 370 -7.37 -27.58 7.70
N THR A 371 -8.37 -28.14 8.40
CA THR A 371 -9.26 -29.15 7.84
C THR A 371 -10.14 -28.50 6.77
N PRO A 372 -10.38 -29.16 5.63
CA PRO A 372 -11.25 -28.61 4.59
C PRO A 372 -12.71 -28.63 5.06
N GLN A 373 -13.44 -27.53 4.84
CA GLN A 373 -14.87 -27.62 4.51
C GLN A 373 -15.02 -27.70 2.99
#